data_AF-A0A7S3X7A4-F1
#
_entry.id   AF-A0A7S3X7A4-F1
#
_cell.length_a   1.000
_cell.length_b   1.000
_cell.length_c   1.000
_cell.angle_alpha   90.00
_cell.angle_beta   90.00
_cell.angle_gamma   90.00
#
_symmetry.space_group_name_H-M   'P 1'
#
loop_
_entity.id
_entity.type
_entity.pdbx_description
1 polymer ?
#
loop_
_entity_poly.entity_id
_entity_poly.type
_entity_poly.pdbx_seq_one_letter_code
_entity_poly.pdbx_strand_id
1 'polypeptide(L)'
;ASASTAAPSPDTPPPARLLDLPKELLERALSRCDSPVDIARVAAVSLLFHASLALEGIRLWARERGFELPAQPEGEGCAVRWLCYSALLRESNPPARAAAGKYHSLFIDGEGRLSSCGS
;
A
#
# COMPACT_ATOMS: atom_id res chain seq x y z
N ALA A 1 9.76 -34.94 14.94
CA ALA A 1 8.96 -34.75 16.18
C ALA A 1 7.58 -34.26 15.77
N SER A 2 6.53 -35.03 16.08
CA SER A 2 5.14 -34.67 15.73
C SER A 2 4.59 -33.74 16.81
N ALA A 3 4.24 -32.51 16.46
CA ALA A 3 3.64 -31.56 17.38
C ALA A 3 2.18 -31.99 17.64
N SER A 4 1.92 -32.55 18.82
CA SER A 4 0.57 -32.79 19.31
C SER A 4 -0.11 -31.45 19.57
N THR A 5 -1.06 -31.07 18.71
CA THR A 5 -1.92 -29.91 18.94
C THR A 5 -2.84 -30.27 20.11
N ALA A 6 -2.55 -29.70 21.29
CA ALA A 6 -3.41 -29.87 22.46
C ALA A 6 -4.82 -29.34 22.14
N ALA A 7 -5.85 -30.08 22.58
CA ALA A 7 -7.23 -29.64 22.44
C ALA A 7 -7.45 -28.33 23.21
N PRO A 8 -8.17 -27.35 22.63
CA PRO A 8 -8.41 -26.06 23.29
C PRO A 8 -9.21 -26.26 24.58
N SER A 9 -8.80 -25.58 25.66
CA SER A 9 -9.49 -25.60 26.96
C SER A 9 -10.93 -25.11 26.80
N PRO A 10 -11.90 -25.70 27.53
CA PRO A 10 -13.33 -25.39 27.41
C PRO A 10 -13.69 -23.92 27.76
N ASP A 11 -12.82 -23.24 28.49
CA ASP A 11 -12.98 -21.82 28.87
C ASP A 11 -12.35 -20.83 27.87
N THR A 12 -11.79 -21.31 26.76
CA THR A 12 -11.22 -20.42 25.74
C THR A 12 -12.35 -19.84 24.89
N PRO A 13 -12.58 -18.51 24.87
CA PRO A 13 -13.58 -17.94 23.98
C PRO A 13 -13.27 -18.33 22.53
N PRO A 14 -14.30 -18.59 21.71
CA PRO A 14 -14.09 -18.95 20.32
C PRO A 14 -13.26 -17.85 19.63
N PRO A 15 -12.31 -18.21 18.76
CA PRO A 15 -11.50 -17.24 18.06
C PRO A 15 -12.41 -16.27 17.30
N ALA A 16 -12.14 -14.97 17.45
CA ALA A 16 -12.86 -13.94 16.72
C ALA A 16 -12.80 -14.25 15.22
N ARG A 17 -13.96 -14.30 14.55
CA ARG A 17 -13.98 -14.52 13.10
C ARG A 17 -13.48 -13.26 12.44
N LEU A 18 -12.77 -13.41 11.32
CA LEU A 18 -12.28 -12.27 10.53
C LEU A 18 -13.42 -11.29 10.18
N LEU A 19 -14.62 -11.82 9.96
CA LEU A 19 -15.87 -11.10 9.70
C LEU A 19 -16.34 -10.20 10.84
N ASP A 20 -16.00 -10.56 12.08
CA ASP A 20 -16.47 -9.89 13.28
C ASP A 20 -15.48 -8.80 13.72
N LEU A 21 -14.33 -8.69 13.05
CA LEU A 21 -13.32 -7.69 13.36
C LEU A 21 -13.70 -6.32 12.79
N PRO A 22 -13.38 -5.23 13.51
CA PRO A 22 -13.56 -3.87 12.98
C PRO A 22 -12.78 -3.67 11.69
N LYS A 23 -13.41 -3.00 10.71
CA LYS A 23 -12.80 -2.72 9.41
C LYS A 23 -11.47 -1.99 9.56
N GLU A 24 -11.39 -1.03 10.47
CA GLU A 24 -10.22 -0.18 10.71
C GLU A 24 -9.04 -1.00 11.24
N LEU A 25 -9.31 -2.06 12.02
CA LEU A 25 -8.29 -2.99 12.50
C LEU A 25 -7.72 -3.78 11.32
N LEU A 26 -8.58 -4.24 10.41
CA LEU A 26 -8.17 -4.97 9.22
C LEU A 26 -7.39 -4.08 8.25
N GLU A 27 -7.82 -2.83 8.03
CA GLU A 27 -7.10 -1.85 7.22
C GLU A 27 -5.70 -1.59 7.77
N ARG A 28 -5.58 -1.44 9.10
CA ARG A 28 -4.30 -1.27 9.79
C ARG A 28 -3.44 -2.53 9.75
N ALA A 29 -4.03 -3.72 9.77
CA ALA A 29 -3.26 -4.97 9.59
C ALA A 29 -2.66 -5.04 8.18
N LEU A 30 -3.44 -4.69 7.15
CA LEU A 30 -2.95 -4.64 5.77
C LEU A 30 -1.91 -3.55 5.54
N SER A 31 -2.04 -2.38 6.17
CA SER A 31 -1.05 -1.29 5.99
C SER A 31 0.36 -1.66 6.47
N ARG A 32 0.48 -2.72 7.30
CA ARG A 32 1.75 -3.28 7.76
C ARG A 32 2.41 -4.23 6.76
N CYS A 33 1.76 -4.62 5.66
CA CYS A 33 2.42 -5.34 4.59
C CYS A 33 3.59 -4.51 4.03
N ASP A 34 4.64 -5.20 3.58
CA ASP A 34 5.86 -4.57 3.09
C ASP A 34 5.60 -3.83 1.77
N SER A 35 4.80 -4.43 0.88
CA SER A 35 4.52 -3.92 -0.46
C SER A 35 3.04 -3.64 -0.71
N PRO A 36 2.69 -2.60 -1.51
CA PRO A 36 1.32 -2.40 -1.99
C PRO A 36 0.80 -3.57 -2.84
N VAL A 37 1.69 -4.40 -3.39
CA VAL A 37 1.33 -5.63 -4.13
C VAL A 37 0.71 -6.66 -3.19
N ASP A 38 1.27 -6.84 -2.00
CA ASP A 38 0.76 -7.81 -1.03
C ASP A 38 -0.63 -7.40 -0.54
N ILE A 39 -0.86 -6.10 -0.36
CA ILE A 39 -2.17 -5.55 -0.05
C ILE A 39 -3.13 -5.74 -1.22
N ALA A 40 -2.70 -5.51 -2.46
CA ALA A 40 -3.55 -5.66 -3.64
C ALA A 40 -4.03 -7.12 -3.84
N ARG A 41 -3.23 -8.12 -3.43
CA ARG A 41 -3.62 -9.55 -3.52
C ARG A 41 -4.87 -9.88 -2.73
N VAL A 42 -5.15 -9.16 -1.64
CA VAL A 42 -6.35 -9.42 -0.84
C VAL A 42 -7.62 -8.81 -1.45
N ALA A 43 -7.54 -8.09 -2.57
CA ALA A 43 -8.68 -7.37 -3.16
C ALA A 43 -9.88 -8.27 -3.43
N ALA A 44 -9.67 -9.45 -4.04
CA ALA A 44 -10.75 -10.39 -4.35
C ALA A 44 -11.44 -10.91 -3.08
N VAL A 45 -10.65 -11.26 -2.05
CA VAL A 45 -11.17 -11.78 -0.78
C VAL A 45 -11.82 -10.68 0.05
N SER A 46 -11.30 -9.45 -0.02
CA SER A 46 -11.84 -8.28 0.68
C SER A 46 -13.28 -8.01 0.26
N LEU A 47 -13.61 -8.18 -1.02
CA LEU A 47 -14.98 -8.00 -1.52
C LEU A 47 -16.01 -8.94 -0.88
N LEU A 48 -15.57 -10.07 -0.30
CA LEU A 48 -16.47 -11.02 0.35
C LEU A 48 -16.93 -10.55 1.74
N PHE A 49 -16.18 -9.66 2.38
CA PHE A 49 -16.28 -9.42 3.82
C PHE A 49 -16.30 -7.94 4.19
N HIS A 50 -15.39 -7.16 3.61
CA HIS A 50 -15.29 -5.72 3.81
C HIS A 50 -14.93 -5.08 2.47
N ALA A 51 -15.95 -4.73 1.69
CA ALA A 51 -15.77 -4.00 0.44
C ALA A 51 -14.78 -2.84 0.64
N SER A 52 -13.89 -2.64 -0.34
CA SER A 52 -12.82 -1.62 -0.33
C SER A 52 -11.64 -1.83 0.64
N LEU A 53 -11.51 -2.96 1.35
CA LEU A 53 -10.41 -3.13 2.32
C LEU A 53 -9.00 -2.98 1.71
N ALA A 54 -8.75 -3.60 0.55
CA ALA A 54 -7.47 -3.44 -0.16
C ALA A 54 -7.20 -2.00 -0.61
N LEU A 55 -8.26 -1.27 -1.00
CA LEU A 55 -8.17 0.12 -1.43
C LEU A 55 -7.76 1.02 -0.25
N GLU A 56 -8.46 0.90 0.88
CA GLU A 56 -8.15 1.68 2.07
C GLU A 56 -6.82 1.26 2.72
N GLY A 57 -6.49 -0.02 2.66
CA GLY A 57 -5.19 -0.54 3.08
C GLY A 57 -4.02 0.09 2.32
N ILE A 58 -4.11 0.19 0.99
CA ILE A 58 -3.06 0.85 0.18
C ILE A 58 -2.99 2.35 0.47
N ARG A 59 -4.13 3.03 0.64
CA ARG A 59 -4.13 4.46 1.01
C ARG A 59 -3.51 4.70 2.39
N LEU A 60 -3.85 3.88 3.37
CA LEU A 60 -3.28 3.97 4.71
C LEU A 60 -1.78 3.66 4.69
N TRP A 61 -1.37 2.62 3.96
CA TRP A 61 0.04 2.25 3.75
C TRP A 61 0.87 3.43 3.21
N ALA A 62 0.33 4.18 2.24
CA ALA A 62 0.97 5.35 1.66
C ALA A 62 1.05 6.51 2.67
N ARG A 63 -0.06 6.82 3.36
CA ARG A 63 -0.11 7.89 4.37
C ARG A 63 0.87 7.64 5.51
N GLU A 64 0.96 6.41 6.00
CA GLU A 64 1.91 6.02 7.05
C GLU A 64 3.38 6.13 6.59
N ARG A 65 3.63 6.15 5.29
CA ARG A 65 4.94 6.40 4.66
C ARG A 65 5.15 7.85 4.22
N GLY A 66 4.23 8.75 4.57
CA GLY A 66 4.37 10.20 4.38
C GLY A 66 4.03 10.70 2.98
N PHE A 67 3.24 9.97 2.20
CA PHE A 67 2.73 10.46 0.92
C PHE A 67 1.28 10.06 0.67
N GLU A 68 0.62 10.80 -0.21
CA GLU A 68 -0.73 10.51 -0.67
C GLU A 68 -0.72 9.99 -2.10
N LEU A 69 -1.65 9.09 -2.40
CA LEU A 69 -1.81 8.52 -3.73
C LEU A 69 -2.83 9.33 -4.54
N PRO A 70 -2.65 9.45 -5.85
CA PRO A 70 -3.55 10.21 -6.70
C PRO A 70 -4.95 9.58 -6.75
N ALA A 71 -5.95 10.41 -7.01
CA ALA A 71 -7.29 9.94 -7.34
C ALA A 71 -7.25 9.06 -8.60
N GLN A 72 -8.24 8.17 -8.72
CA GLN A 72 -8.39 7.32 -9.89
C GLN A 72 -8.77 8.17 -11.11
N PRO A 73 -8.06 8.05 -12.25
CA PRO A 73 -8.39 8.79 -13.47
C PRO A 73 -9.68 8.25 -14.11
N GLU A 74 -10.32 9.09 -14.91
CA GLU A 74 -11.47 8.66 -15.72
C GLU A 74 -11.10 7.50 -16.65
N GLY A 75 -11.97 6.50 -16.74
CA GLY A 75 -11.76 5.31 -17.59
C GLY A 75 -10.94 4.19 -16.96
N GLU A 76 -10.33 4.39 -15.80
CA GLU A 76 -9.69 3.30 -15.06
C GLU A 76 -10.77 2.44 -14.37
N GLY A 77 -10.78 1.14 -14.64
CA GLY A 77 -11.82 0.22 -14.13
C GLY A 77 -11.52 -0.38 -12.76
N CYS A 78 -10.29 -0.26 -12.25
CA CYS A 78 -9.90 -0.90 -11.00
C CYS A 78 -9.08 0.05 -10.11
N ALA A 79 -9.73 0.60 -9.08
CA ALA A 79 -9.10 1.50 -8.12
C ALA A 79 -7.90 0.86 -7.40
N VAL A 80 -7.98 -0.44 -7.04
CA VAL A 80 -6.87 -1.14 -6.37
C VAL A 80 -5.66 -1.26 -7.29
N ARG A 81 -5.87 -1.64 -8.55
CA ARG A 81 -4.79 -1.72 -9.55
C ARG A 81 -4.13 -0.37 -9.74
N TRP A 82 -4.92 0.69 -9.89
CA TRP A 82 -4.41 2.05 -10.01
C TRP A 82 -3.57 2.48 -8.82
N LEU A 83 -4.10 2.36 -7.60
CA LEU A 83 -3.39 2.75 -6.40
C LEU A 83 -2.11 1.92 -6.18
N CYS A 84 -2.16 0.61 -6.47
CA CYS A 84 -0.99 -0.26 -6.42
C CYS A 84 0.09 0.21 -7.42
N TYR A 85 -0.31 0.49 -8.67
CA TYR A 85 0.59 1.04 -9.68
C TYR A 85 1.20 2.38 -9.26
N SER A 86 0.39 3.33 -8.79
CA SER A 86 0.88 4.64 -8.34
C SER A 86 1.84 4.53 -7.15
N ALA A 87 1.56 3.63 -6.21
CA ALA A 87 2.43 3.35 -5.07
C ALA A 87 3.78 2.78 -5.51
N LEU A 88 3.78 1.78 -6.40
CA LEU A 88 5.00 1.19 -6.96
C LEU A 88 5.81 2.20 -7.76
N LEU A 89 5.14 3.04 -8.55
CA LEU A 89 5.78 4.14 -9.28
C LEU A 89 6.47 5.09 -8.31
N ARG A 90 5.81 5.46 -7.20
CA ARG A 90 6.37 6.33 -6.18
C ARG A 90 7.57 5.72 -5.47
N GLU A 91 7.53 4.44 -5.11
CA GLU A 91 8.67 3.75 -4.49
C GLU A 91 9.86 3.65 -5.44
N SER A 92 9.59 3.36 -6.72
CA SER A 92 10.60 3.29 -7.76
C SER A 92 11.18 4.66 -8.13
N ASN A 93 10.53 5.73 -7.68
CA ASN A 93 10.82 7.11 -8.07
C ASN A 93 10.88 8.04 -6.85
N PRO A 94 11.93 7.88 -6.02
CA PRO A 94 12.07 8.67 -4.80
C PRO A 94 12.15 10.17 -5.10
N PRO A 95 11.73 11.02 -4.13
CA PRO A 95 11.62 12.45 -4.32
C PRO A 95 12.90 13.11 -4.81
N ALA A 96 12.69 14.26 -5.45
CA ALA A 96 13.58 14.85 -6.42
C ALA A 96 15.05 14.87 -5.99
N ARG A 97 15.95 14.39 -6.86
CA ARG A 97 17.39 14.47 -6.67
C ARG A 97 17.90 15.68 -7.46
N ALA A 98 18.61 16.56 -6.77
CA ALA A 98 19.27 17.70 -7.38
C ALA A 98 20.79 17.53 -7.30
N ALA A 99 21.48 17.80 -8.40
CA ALA A 99 22.93 17.93 -8.45
C ALA A 99 23.28 19.26 -9.11
N ALA A 100 24.10 20.07 -8.46
CA ALA A 100 24.53 21.36 -8.97
C ALA A 100 26.06 21.40 -9.08
N GLY A 101 26.55 21.81 -10.24
CA GLY A 101 27.93 22.14 -10.52
C GLY A 101 28.09 23.64 -10.80
N LYS A 102 29.33 24.07 -11.09
CA LYS A 102 29.65 25.49 -11.30
C LYS A 102 28.89 26.16 -12.46
N TYR A 103 28.46 25.37 -13.45
CA TYR A 103 27.84 25.86 -14.68
C TYR A 103 26.48 25.21 -15.00
N HIS A 104 26.11 24.13 -14.30
CA HIS A 104 24.88 23.38 -14.61
C HIS A 104 24.24 22.83 -13.35
N SER A 105 22.92 22.73 -13.38
CA SER A 105 22.09 22.04 -12.39
C SER A 105 21.26 20.98 -13.09
N LEU A 106 21.12 19.83 -12.44
CA LEU A 106 20.30 18.71 -12.85
C LEU A 106 19.25 18.44 -11.76
N PHE A 107 18.01 18.24 -12.18
CA PHE A 107 16.89 17.90 -11.32
C PHE A 107 16.22 16.65 -11.89
N ILE A 108 16.06 15.62 -11.07
CA ILE A 108 15.19 14.49 -11.37
C ILE A 108 13.97 14.68 -10.48
N ASP A 109 12.77 14.79 -11.04
CA ASP A 109 11.55 14.90 -10.22
C ASP A 109 11.08 13.52 -9.71
N GLY A 110 10.05 13.50 -8.87
CA GLY A 110 9.47 12.25 -8.36
C GLY A 110 8.66 11.45 -9.38
N GLU A 111 8.56 11.93 -10.63
CA GLU A 111 8.06 11.21 -11.81
C GLU A 111 9.20 10.72 -12.70
N GLY A 112 10.46 10.97 -12.33
CA GLY A 112 11.65 10.49 -13.03
C GLY A 112 11.98 11.34 -14.26
N ARG A 113 11.34 12.50 -14.40
CA ARG A 113 11.64 13.45 -15.47
C ARG A 113 12.92 14.19 -15.12
N LEU A 114 13.81 14.27 -16.10
CA LEU A 114 15.05 15.03 -15.99
C LEU A 114 14.83 16.47 -16.49
N SER A 115 15.19 17.44 -15.67
CA SER A 115 15.32 18.85 -16.05
C SER A 115 16.75 19.31 -15.84
N SER A 116 17.28 20.10 -16.78
CA SER A 116 18.62 20.68 -16.69
C SER A 116 18.57 22.18 -16.98
N CYS A 117 19.34 22.97 -16.23
CA CYS A 117 19.59 24.38 -16.55
C CYS A 117 21.05 24.74 -16.27
N GLY A 118 21.59 25.69 -17.03
CA GLY A 118 23.01 26.05 -16.98
C GLY A 118 23.40 26.97 -18.13
N SER A 119 24.59 27.55 -18.04
CA SER A 119 25.21 28.38 -19.08
C SER A 119 26.49 27.77 -19.59
#